data_AF-A0A662WF25-F1
#
_entry.id   AF-A0A662WF25-F1
#
_cell.length_a   1.000
_cell.length_b   1.000
_cell.length_c   1.000
_cell.angle_alpha   90.00
_cell.angle_beta   90.00
_cell.angle_gamma   90.00
#
_symmetry.space_group_name_H-M   'P 1'
#
loop_
_entity.id
_entity.type
_entity.pdbx_description
1 polymer ?
#
loop_
_entity_poly.entity_id
_entity_poly.type
_entity_poly.pdbx_seq_one_letter_code
_entity_poly.pdbx_strand_id
1 'polypeptide(L)'
;MASREGEEGAGRKRDAEAAVLDVSPPQAKPVVEGESEGLEEEEGATVSSDHSSNVASHSPLVAPLDTLVPAPELGRRMFVSWEEFHSYLQEYSQETHQLYSVRSATPSSRRNSLMTTKRPGQSHQLIPERFAHYVKTITCTHGGKPRHRSTGARPNHHHRAIHCPAQINACVKKDGPTWQIHITNQNAWHNHEVSETLYRSYPEVRNALGAEVLATVNILRKAEAKRKKILEYIIENTSQTPKMKDVHNLLSKMKRNEKTSS
;
A
#
# COMPACT_ATOMS: atom_id res chain seq x y z
N MET A 1 76.54 1.03 -43.74
CA MET A 1 76.07 -0.07 -42.88
C MET A 1 74.58 0.11 -42.65
N ALA A 2 73.81 -0.97 -42.88
CA ALA A 2 72.41 -1.25 -42.51
C ALA A 2 71.33 -0.19 -42.88
N SER A 3 70.39 -0.40 -43.81
CA SER A 3 69.36 -1.46 -43.99
C SER A 3 68.06 -1.26 -43.20
N ARG A 4 66.96 -1.20 -43.98
CA ARG A 4 65.62 -1.79 -43.78
C ARG A 4 64.57 -1.04 -42.93
N GLU A 5 63.44 -0.66 -43.57
CA GLU A 5 62.09 -1.32 -43.60
C GLU A 5 61.26 -0.89 -42.37
N GLY A 6 59.95 -0.59 -42.38
CA GLY A 6 58.84 -0.68 -43.33
C GLY A 6 57.51 -0.55 -42.53
N GLU A 7 56.41 -0.24 -43.24
CA GLU A 7 54.97 -0.47 -42.93
C GLU A 7 54.29 0.27 -41.74
N GLU A 8 53.25 1.08 -41.96
CA GLU A 8 51.81 0.80 -42.25
C GLU A 8 50.98 0.40 -41.03
N GLY A 9 49.81 1.06 -40.87
CA GLY A 9 48.88 0.76 -39.78
C GLY A 9 47.71 1.74 -39.67
N ALA A 10 46.79 1.69 -40.64
CA ALA A 10 45.49 2.34 -40.58
C ALA A 10 44.64 1.82 -39.41
N GLY A 11 44.01 2.72 -38.64
CA GLY A 11 43.18 2.38 -37.49
C GLY A 11 41.96 3.29 -37.36
N ARG A 12 40.89 2.93 -38.08
CA ARG A 12 39.52 3.46 -37.94
C ARG A 12 39.09 3.47 -36.47
N LYS A 13 38.88 4.65 -35.88
CA LYS A 13 38.12 4.78 -34.64
C LYS A 13 36.64 4.81 -35.01
N ARG A 14 35.95 3.71 -34.69
CA ARG A 14 34.50 3.58 -34.76
C ARG A 14 33.90 4.37 -33.61
N ASP A 15 33.02 5.32 -33.94
CA ASP A 15 32.06 5.89 -33.00
C ASP A 15 31.14 4.76 -32.54
N ALA A 16 31.14 4.49 -31.24
CA ALA A 16 30.22 3.56 -30.61
C ALA A 16 29.27 4.37 -29.72
N GLU A 17 28.06 4.50 -30.25
CA GLU A 17 26.84 5.02 -29.64
C GLU A 17 26.62 4.45 -28.23
N ALA A 18 26.49 5.33 -27.25
CA ALA A 18 26.23 4.97 -25.86
C ALA A 18 24.78 4.49 -25.71
N ALA A 19 24.57 3.18 -25.79
CA ALA A 19 23.29 2.55 -25.51
C ALA A 19 22.85 2.78 -24.06
N VAL A 20 21.72 3.49 -23.91
CA VAL A 20 20.97 3.62 -22.67
C VAL A 20 20.32 2.29 -22.32
N LEU A 21 20.90 1.55 -21.38
CA LEU A 21 20.27 0.34 -20.85
C LEU A 21 19.21 0.72 -19.81
N ASP A 22 17.96 0.74 -20.30
CA ASP A 22 16.73 0.70 -19.51
C ASP A 22 16.74 -0.53 -18.60
N VAL A 23 16.90 -0.32 -17.29
CA VAL A 23 16.74 -1.39 -16.30
C VAL A 23 15.28 -1.40 -15.89
N SER A 24 14.48 -2.14 -16.67
CA SER A 24 13.11 -2.51 -16.34
C SER A 24 13.02 -3.21 -14.98
N PRO A 25 11.96 -2.98 -14.17
CA PRO A 25 11.76 -3.63 -12.88
C PRO A 25 11.48 -5.14 -13.01
N PRO A 26 11.85 -5.97 -12.02
CA PRO A 26 11.68 -7.42 -12.11
C PRO A 26 10.21 -7.83 -12.06
N GLN A 27 9.78 -8.58 -13.08
CA GLN A 27 8.51 -9.30 -13.10
C GLN A 27 8.62 -10.58 -12.26
N ALA A 28 7.58 -10.88 -11.49
CA ALA A 28 7.48 -12.10 -10.70
C ALA A 28 7.26 -13.31 -11.62
N LYS A 29 8.01 -14.40 -11.39
CA LYS A 29 7.90 -15.66 -12.14
C LYS A 29 6.68 -16.48 -11.70
N PRO A 30 6.04 -17.25 -12.60
CA PRO A 30 4.96 -18.17 -12.25
C PRO A 30 5.54 -19.43 -11.58
N VAL A 31 4.84 -19.94 -10.57
CA VAL A 31 5.12 -21.25 -9.95
C VAL A 31 4.36 -22.28 -10.76
N VAL A 32 5.10 -23.23 -11.30
CA VAL A 32 4.63 -24.43 -12.01
C VAL A 32 3.98 -25.40 -11.02
N GLU A 33 2.77 -25.84 -11.36
CA GLU A 33 2.05 -26.94 -10.72
C GLU A 33 2.66 -28.27 -11.19
N GLY A 34 2.95 -29.17 -10.24
CA GLY A 34 3.43 -30.52 -10.49
C GLY A 34 2.32 -31.53 -10.22
N GLU A 35 2.12 -32.41 -11.18
CA GLU A 35 1.16 -33.53 -11.21
C GLU A 35 1.53 -34.63 -10.20
N SER A 36 0.52 -35.36 -9.70
CA SER A 36 0.68 -36.74 -9.24
C SER A 36 -0.66 -37.48 -9.31
N GLU A 37 -0.71 -38.52 -10.14
CA GLU A 37 -1.77 -39.53 -10.23
C GLU A 37 -1.56 -40.67 -9.21
N GLY A 38 -2.68 -41.23 -8.74
CA GLY A 38 -2.90 -42.67 -8.53
C GLY A 38 -2.36 -43.34 -7.24
N LEU A 39 -3.27 -43.82 -6.37
CA LEU A 39 -3.57 -45.25 -6.17
C LEU A 39 -4.59 -45.46 -5.03
N GLU A 40 -5.32 -46.57 -5.14
CA GLU A 40 -6.61 -46.93 -4.54
C GLU A 40 -6.51 -47.76 -3.23
N GLU A 41 -7.70 -47.98 -2.64
CA GLU A 41 -8.16 -49.09 -1.77
C GLU A 41 -8.34 -48.88 -0.24
N GLU A 42 -9.65 -48.78 0.10
CA GLU A 42 -10.48 -49.65 0.97
C GLU A 42 -10.51 -49.54 2.52
N GLU A 43 -11.76 -49.27 2.96
CA GLU A 43 -12.56 -49.84 4.06
C GLU A 43 -12.18 -49.65 5.54
N GLY A 44 -13.17 -49.19 6.32
CA GLY A 44 -13.17 -49.23 7.78
C GLY A 44 -14.20 -48.31 8.44
N ALA A 45 -15.46 -48.75 8.50
CA ALA A 45 -16.56 -48.08 9.18
C ALA A 45 -16.31 -47.84 10.69
N THR A 46 -16.80 -46.72 11.24
CA THR A 46 -17.64 -46.70 12.46
C THR A 46 -18.20 -45.30 12.75
N VAL A 47 -19.48 -45.30 13.12
CA VAL A 47 -20.36 -44.19 13.53
C VAL A 47 -19.86 -43.51 14.81
N SER A 48 -19.90 -42.17 14.89
CA SER A 48 -20.38 -41.44 16.08
C SER A 48 -20.53 -39.93 15.89
N SER A 49 -21.77 -39.48 16.15
CA SER A 49 -22.21 -38.20 16.71
C SER A 49 -21.84 -36.89 16.00
N ASP A 50 -22.86 -36.31 15.39
CA ASP A 50 -22.96 -34.90 15.02
C ASP A 50 -22.49 -33.95 16.13
N HIS A 51 -21.31 -33.37 15.92
CA HIS A 51 -20.98 -32.05 16.44
C HIS A 51 -20.79 -31.14 15.23
N SER A 52 -21.90 -30.65 14.70
CA SER A 52 -21.90 -29.50 13.79
C SER A 52 -21.49 -28.27 14.60
N SER A 53 -20.19 -28.18 14.89
CA SER A 53 -19.55 -26.98 15.37
C SER A 53 -19.59 -26.00 14.22
N ASN A 54 -20.57 -25.11 14.29
CA ASN A 54 -20.75 -23.99 13.38
C ASN A 54 -19.44 -23.21 13.29
N VAL A 55 -18.64 -23.50 12.25
CA VAL A 55 -17.39 -22.79 11.98
C VAL A 55 -17.82 -21.40 11.54
N ALA A 56 -17.92 -20.48 12.51
CA ALA A 56 -18.32 -19.10 12.29
C ALA A 56 -17.45 -18.54 11.16
N SER A 57 -18.07 -18.43 9.99
CA SER A 57 -17.43 -18.25 8.72
C SER A 57 -16.66 -16.93 8.70
N HIS A 58 -15.44 -17.00 8.17
CA HIS A 58 -14.51 -15.89 7.99
C HIS A 58 -15.01 -14.90 6.93
N SER A 59 -16.22 -14.34 7.11
CA SER A 59 -16.81 -13.50 6.09
C SER A 59 -16.04 -12.17 5.99
N PRO A 60 -15.56 -11.80 4.80
CA PRO A 60 -14.91 -10.52 4.58
C PRO A 60 -15.91 -9.39 4.82
N LEU A 61 -15.40 -8.19 5.09
CA LEU A 61 -16.26 -6.99 5.20
C LEU A 61 -17.01 -6.69 3.90
N VAL A 62 -16.47 -7.13 2.77
CA VAL A 62 -16.98 -6.92 1.42
C VAL A 62 -16.80 -8.23 0.66
N ALA A 63 -17.85 -8.71 0.00
CA ALA A 63 -17.78 -9.91 -0.82
C ALA A 63 -17.00 -9.60 -2.12
N PRO A 64 -16.09 -10.49 -2.56
CA PRO A 64 -15.53 -10.41 -3.89
C PRO A 64 -16.63 -10.51 -4.95
N LEU A 65 -16.48 -9.76 -6.03
CA LEU A 65 -17.27 -9.87 -7.24
C LEU A 65 -16.51 -10.73 -8.25
N ASP A 66 -17.24 -11.49 -9.06
CA ASP A 66 -16.66 -12.28 -10.15
C ASP A 66 -16.18 -11.40 -11.31
N THR A 67 -16.75 -10.19 -11.43
CA THR A 67 -16.39 -9.19 -12.44
C THR A 67 -15.54 -8.08 -11.84
N LEU A 68 -14.59 -7.59 -12.66
CA LEU A 68 -13.78 -6.44 -12.27
C LEU A 68 -14.54 -5.13 -12.51
N VAL A 69 -14.54 -4.28 -11.48
CA VAL A 69 -15.08 -2.92 -11.51
C VAL A 69 -13.93 -1.95 -11.81
N PRO A 70 -14.00 -1.17 -12.89
CA PRO A 70 -12.99 -0.15 -13.18
C PRO A 70 -13.19 1.09 -12.30
N ALA A 71 -12.08 1.69 -11.89
CA ALA A 71 -12.03 3.02 -11.30
C ALA A 71 -11.30 4.01 -12.22
N PRO A 72 -11.54 5.33 -12.09
CA PRO A 72 -10.80 6.35 -12.83
C PRO A 72 -9.28 6.22 -12.66
N GLU A 73 -8.50 6.51 -13.70
CA GLU A 73 -7.04 6.55 -13.60
C GLU A 73 -6.54 7.84 -12.95
N LEU A 74 -5.29 7.83 -12.47
CA LEU A 74 -4.62 9.02 -11.94
C LEU A 74 -4.25 9.97 -13.08
N GLY A 75 -4.87 11.16 -13.07
CA GLY A 75 -4.60 12.20 -14.07
C GLY A 75 -3.21 12.83 -13.95
N ARG A 76 -2.60 12.83 -12.75
CA ARG A 76 -1.25 13.35 -12.51
C ARG A 76 -0.29 12.21 -12.14
N ARG A 77 0.86 12.16 -12.82
CA ARG A 77 1.85 11.07 -12.67
C ARG A 77 3.22 11.47 -12.11
N MET A 78 3.44 12.75 -11.80
CA MET A 78 4.73 13.29 -11.35
C MET A 78 4.58 14.22 -10.15
N PHE A 79 5.45 14.07 -9.14
CA PHE A 79 5.39 14.81 -7.87
C PHE A 79 6.79 15.20 -7.37
N VAL A 80 6.90 16.34 -6.71
CA VAL A 80 8.18 16.83 -6.18
C VAL A 80 8.53 16.19 -4.83
N SER A 81 7.54 15.72 -4.08
CA SER A 81 7.70 15.10 -2.77
C SER A 81 6.68 13.98 -2.53
N TRP A 82 7.00 13.09 -1.58
CA TRP A 82 6.06 12.03 -1.20
C TRP A 82 4.82 12.59 -0.50
N GLU A 83 4.97 13.70 0.20
CA GLU A 83 3.85 14.41 0.83
C GLU A 83 2.85 14.87 -0.22
N GLU A 84 3.32 15.55 -1.27
CA GLU A 84 2.47 15.99 -2.37
C GLU A 84 1.76 14.82 -3.06
N PHE A 85 2.47 13.71 -3.29
CA PHE A 85 1.86 12.49 -3.83
C PHE A 85 0.77 11.92 -2.92
N HIS A 86 0.99 11.87 -1.59
CA HIS A 86 -0.03 11.34 -0.69
C HIS A 86 -1.25 12.27 -0.57
N SER A 87 -1.06 13.59 -0.60
CA SER A 87 -2.17 14.55 -0.62
C SER A 87 -3.01 14.36 -1.88
N TYR A 88 -2.37 14.27 -3.05
CA TYR A 88 -3.07 13.97 -4.29
C TYR A 88 -3.77 12.60 -4.26
N LEU A 89 -3.11 11.57 -3.73
CA LEU A 89 -3.71 10.24 -3.58
C LEU A 89 -4.93 10.27 -2.65
N GLN A 90 -4.91 11.10 -1.61
CA GLN A 90 -6.02 11.28 -0.68
C GLN A 90 -7.22 11.95 -1.37
N GLU A 91 -6.99 12.98 -2.18
CA GLU A 91 -8.02 13.64 -2.99
C GLU A 91 -8.64 12.65 -3.99
N TYR A 92 -7.79 11.99 -4.79
CA TYR A 92 -8.22 10.93 -5.71
C TYR A 92 -9.04 9.84 -5.00
N SER A 93 -8.59 9.40 -3.81
CA SER A 93 -9.29 8.38 -3.02
C SER A 93 -10.69 8.84 -2.58
N GLN A 94 -10.85 10.12 -2.26
CA GLN A 94 -12.16 10.69 -1.89
C GLN A 94 -13.07 10.80 -3.12
N GLU A 95 -12.59 11.39 -4.21
CA GLU A 95 -13.36 11.61 -5.44
C GLU A 95 -13.85 10.30 -6.06
N THR A 96 -13.03 9.24 -5.95
CA THR A 96 -13.31 7.94 -6.56
C THR A 96 -13.81 6.91 -5.55
N HIS A 97 -14.01 7.29 -4.30
CA HIS A 97 -14.54 6.43 -3.23
C HIS A 97 -13.71 5.15 -2.98
N GLN A 98 -12.39 5.25 -3.10
CA GLN A 98 -11.45 4.15 -2.92
C GLN A 98 -10.60 4.38 -1.68
N LEU A 99 -10.21 3.30 -0.98
CA LEU A 99 -9.29 3.40 0.15
C LEU A 99 -8.00 2.65 -0.14
N TYR A 100 -6.91 3.40 -0.17
CA TYR A 100 -5.55 2.90 -0.42
C TYR A 100 -4.69 2.88 0.85
N SER A 101 -3.73 1.98 0.89
CA SER A 101 -2.73 1.88 1.96
C SER A 101 -1.35 1.54 1.40
N VAL A 102 -0.29 2.01 2.07
CA VAL A 102 1.08 1.66 1.68
C VAL A 102 1.34 0.20 2.07
N ARG A 103 1.54 -0.65 1.07
CA ARG A 103 1.78 -2.08 1.26
C ARG A 103 3.24 -2.40 1.51
N SER A 104 4.12 -1.78 0.74
CA SER A 104 5.56 -1.90 0.86
C SER A 104 6.22 -0.59 0.47
N ALA A 105 7.37 -0.31 1.08
CA ALA A 105 8.19 0.83 0.75
C ALA A 105 9.67 0.41 0.82
N THR A 106 10.44 0.73 -0.21
CA THR A 106 11.88 0.46 -0.23
C THR A 106 12.62 1.73 0.17
N PRO A 107 13.43 1.71 1.24
CA PRO A 107 14.20 2.88 1.66
C PRO A 107 15.18 3.35 0.58
N SER A 108 15.35 4.66 0.43
CA SER A 108 16.34 5.25 -0.49
C SER A 108 17.76 4.85 -0.11
N SER A 109 18.06 4.73 1.19
CA SER A 109 19.34 4.27 1.72
C SER A 109 19.75 2.89 1.20
N ARG A 110 18.79 1.94 1.13
CA ARG A 110 19.03 0.61 0.58
C ARG A 110 19.44 0.67 -0.90
N ARG A 111 18.77 1.51 -1.70
CA ARG A 111 19.13 1.70 -3.11
C ARG A 111 20.49 2.40 -3.26
N ASN A 112 20.73 3.44 -2.48
CA ASN A 112 21.98 4.19 -2.52
C ASN A 112 23.18 3.30 -2.16
N SER A 113 23.06 2.47 -1.12
CA SER A 113 24.11 1.50 -0.75
C SER A 113 24.43 0.53 -1.89
N LEU A 114 23.41 -0.02 -2.57
CA LEU A 114 23.60 -0.88 -3.74
C LEU A 114 24.23 -0.13 -4.92
N MET A 115 23.90 1.14 -5.11
CA MET A 115 24.51 1.97 -6.16
C MET A 115 25.98 2.25 -5.87
N THR A 116 26.34 2.56 -4.62
CA THR A 116 27.74 2.81 -4.25
C THR A 116 28.63 1.58 -4.42
N THR A 117 28.10 0.38 -4.19
CA THR A 117 28.87 -0.87 -4.37
C THR A 117 28.98 -1.28 -5.84
N LYS A 118 27.90 -1.16 -6.63
CA LYS A 118 27.89 -1.59 -8.04
C LYS A 118 28.47 -0.56 -9.00
N ARG A 119 28.36 0.73 -8.69
CA ARG A 119 28.74 1.85 -9.56
C ARG A 119 29.45 2.93 -8.72
N PRO A 120 30.67 2.65 -8.25
CA PRO A 120 31.42 3.62 -7.45
C PRO A 120 31.67 4.90 -8.27
N GLY A 121 31.69 6.05 -7.59
CA GLY A 121 31.92 7.36 -8.22
C GLY A 121 30.67 8.04 -8.82
N GLN A 122 29.52 7.38 -8.88
CA GLN A 122 28.27 7.97 -9.39
C GLN A 122 27.43 8.63 -8.30
N SER A 123 28.03 9.52 -7.51
CA SER A 123 27.35 10.25 -6.42
C SER A 123 26.13 11.03 -6.90
N HIS A 124 26.19 11.60 -8.11
CA HIS A 124 25.08 12.31 -8.74
C HIS A 124 23.84 11.43 -9.02
N GLN A 125 23.96 10.10 -8.98
CA GLN A 125 22.83 9.16 -9.13
C GLN A 125 22.26 8.68 -7.80
N LEU A 126 22.81 9.14 -6.68
CA LEU A 126 22.26 8.82 -5.36
C LEU A 126 20.99 9.61 -5.13
N ILE A 127 19.98 8.92 -4.60
CA ILE A 127 18.69 9.52 -4.28
C ILE A 127 18.87 10.46 -3.10
N PRO A 128 18.40 11.72 -3.19
CA PRO A 128 18.44 12.66 -2.09
C PRO A 128 17.70 12.15 -0.85
N GLU A 129 18.25 12.42 0.33
CA GLU A 129 17.71 11.96 1.61
C GLU A 129 16.25 12.39 1.83
N ARG A 130 15.87 13.57 1.35
CA ARG A 130 14.50 14.11 1.44
C ARG A 130 13.41 13.16 0.94
N PHE A 131 13.73 12.23 0.03
CA PHE A 131 12.73 11.27 -0.45
C PHE A 131 12.47 10.13 0.55
N ALA A 132 13.42 9.79 1.43
CA ALA A 132 13.38 8.67 2.39
C ALA A 132 13.14 7.26 1.81
N HIS A 133 12.21 7.11 0.87
CA HIS A 133 11.84 5.91 0.15
C HIS A 133 12.08 6.10 -1.35
N TYR A 134 12.71 5.10 -1.97
CA TYR A 134 12.89 5.02 -3.41
C TYR A 134 11.61 4.60 -4.12
N VAL A 135 10.91 3.59 -3.60
CA VAL A 135 9.70 3.01 -4.21
C VAL A 135 8.66 2.82 -3.13
N LYS A 136 7.40 3.07 -3.47
CA LYS A 136 6.23 2.64 -2.70
C LYS A 136 5.27 1.87 -3.58
N THR A 137 4.78 0.75 -3.05
CA THR A 137 3.63 0.04 -3.58
C THR A 137 2.45 0.35 -2.69
N ILE A 138 1.45 1.00 -3.28
CA ILE A 138 0.20 1.37 -2.64
C ILE A 138 -0.88 0.43 -3.15
N THR A 139 -1.61 -0.23 -2.27
CA THR A 139 -2.67 -1.18 -2.66
C THR A 139 -4.01 -0.75 -2.09
N CYS A 140 -5.09 -1.16 -2.72
CA CYS A 140 -6.41 -1.11 -2.09
C CYS A 140 -6.35 -1.78 -0.70
N THR A 141 -7.14 -1.30 0.26
CA THR A 141 -7.24 -1.92 1.60
C THR A 141 -7.80 -3.35 1.57
N HIS A 142 -8.48 -3.71 0.48
CA HIS A 142 -8.92 -5.06 0.17
C HIS A 142 -7.87 -5.92 -0.54
N GLY A 143 -6.69 -5.35 -0.83
CA GLY A 143 -5.59 -6.05 -1.47
C GLY A 143 -4.91 -7.09 -0.56
N GLY A 144 -4.24 -8.06 -1.20
CA GLY A 144 -3.44 -9.07 -0.52
C GLY A 144 -4.24 -10.23 0.08
N LYS A 145 -3.53 -11.07 0.84
CA LYS A 145 -4.10 -12.28 1.46
C LYS A 145 -4.48 -12.01 2.91
N PRO A 146 -5.59 -12.60 3.41
CA PRO A 146 -5.88 -12.63 4.84
C PRO A 146 -4.66 -13.13 5.62
N ARG A 147 -4.35 -12.47 6.74
CA ARG A 147 -3.28 -12.91 7.65
C ARG A 147 -3.91 -13.34 8.96
N HIS A 148 -3.73 -14.61 9.31
CA HIS A 148 -4.07 -15.11 10.63
C HIS A 148 -2.96 -14.70 11.61
N ARG A 149 -3.31 -14.04 12.72
CA ARG A 149 -2.35 -13.59 13.76
C ARG A 149 -2.61 -14.19 15.14
N SER A 150 -3.62 -15.05 15.28
CA SER A 150 -4.05 -15.62 16.57
C SER A 150 -4.05 -17.13 16.53
N THR A 151 -4.16 -17.80 17.67
CA THR A 151 -4.37 -19.26 17.75
C THR A 151 -5.85 -19.65 17.59
N GLY A 152 -6.76 -18.67 17.39
CA GLY A 152 -8.19 -18.93 17.14
C GLY A 152 -9.10 -18.86 18.38
N ALA A 153 -8.58 -18.48 19.56
CA ALA A 153 -9.36 -18.46 20.80
C ALA A 153 -10.47 -17.38 20.90
N ARG A 154 -10.53 -16.44 19.95
CA ARG A 154 -11.60 -15.41 19.89
C ARG A 154 -12.16 -15.39 18.46
N PRO A 155 -13.49 -15.20 18.29
CA PRO A 155 -14.09 -15.01 16.97
C PRO A 155 -13.32 -13.94 16.21
N ASN A 156 -12.81 -14.31 15.04
CA ASN A 156 -11.86 -13.49 14.31
C ASN A 156 -12.57 -12.25 13.76
N HIS A 157 -11.91 -11.10 13.82
CA HIS A 157 -12.47 -9.87 13.24
C HIS A 157 -12.58 -10.03 11.71
N HIS A 158 -13.66 -9.50 11.12
CA HIS A 158 -13.80 -9.42 9.67
C HIS A 158 -12.52 -8.84 9.05
N HIS A 159 -11.93 -9.54 8.10
CA HIS A 159 -10.74 -9.09 7.40
C HIS A 159 -11.15 -8.33 6.13
N ARG A 160 -10.33 -7.35 5.74
CA ARG A 160 -10.52 -6.61 4.49
C ARG A 160 -9.92 -7.32 3.29
N ALA A 161 -8.81 -8.04 3.49
CA ALA A 161 -8.02 -8.61 2.41
C ALA A 161 -8.77 -9.69 1.63
N ILE A 162 -9.16 -9.38 0.41
CA ILE A 162 -9.88 -10.26 -0.53
C ILE A 162 -9.18 -10.26 -1.88
N HIS A 163 -7.84 -10.30 -1.88
CA HIS A 163 -7.03 -10.40 -3.10
C HIS A 163 -7.34 -9.36 -4.19
N CYS A 164 -7.80 -8.17 -3.79
CA CYS A 164 -8.07 -7.08 -4.73
C CYS A 164 -6.80 -6.71 -5.53
N PRO A 165 -6.88 -6.64 -6.87
CA PRO A 165 -5.70 -6.40 -7.72
C PRO A 165 -5.35 -4.91 -7.86
N ALA A 166 -6.21 -4.00 -7.39
CA ALA A 166 -5.98 -2.56 -7.48
C ALA A 166 -4.71 -2.13 -6.73
N GLN A 167 -3.79 -1.52 -7.47
CA GLN A 167 -2.45 -1.19 -7.00
C GLN A 167 -1.85 -0.02 -7.78
N ILE A 168 -1.13 0.85 -7.08
CA ILE A 168 -0.33 1.93 -7.63
C ILE A 168 1.12 1.72 -7.22
N ASN A 169 2.04 1.77 -8.18
CA ASN A 169 3.47 1.77 -7.92
C ASN A 169 4.04 3.14 -8.25
N ALA A 170 4.73 3.74 -7.27
CA ALA A 170 5.40 5.01 -7.42
C ALA A 170 6.88 4.85 -7.10
N CYS A 171 7.75 5.49 -7.89
CA CYS A 171 9.20 5.46 -7.67
C CYS A 171 9.86 6.82 -7.89
N VAL A 172 10.94 7.04 -7.16
CA VAL A 172 11.79 8.23 -7.29
C VAL A 172 12.70 8.03 -8.49
N LYS A 173 12.55 8.88 -9.51
CA LYS A 173 13.40 8.92 -10.69
C LYS A 173 14.16 10.23 -10.75
N LYS A 174 15.31 10.18 -11.40
CA LYS A 174 16.07 11.37 -11.75
C LYS A 174 15.58 11.84 -13.11
N ASP A 175 15.10 13.07 -13.19
CA ASP A 175 14.67 13.74 -14.42
C ASP A 175 15.59 14.94 -14.67
N GLY A 176 16.54 14.76 -15.58
CA GLY A 176 17.64 15.69 -15.80
C GLY A 176 18.43 16.00 -14.51
N PRO A 177 18.51 17.26 -14.06
CA PRO A 177 19.18 17.62 -12.81
C PRO A 177 18.32 17.39 -11.56
N THR A 178 17.02 17.13 -11.72
CA THR A 178 16.07 17.07 -10.61
C THR A 178 15.68 15.63 -10.27
N TRP A 179 15.12 15.46 -9.07
CA TRP A 179 14.57 14.20 -8.61
C TRP A 179 13.09 14.39 -8.33
N GLN A 180 12.27 13.46 -8.80
CA GLN A 180 10.82 13.50 -8.70
C GLN A 180 10.27 12.08 -8.49
N ILE A 181 9.04 12.00 -7.98
CA ILE A 181 8.30 10.75 -7.86
C ILE A 181 7.46 10.57 -9.11
N HIS A 182 7.60 9.43 -9.76
CA HIS A 182 6.84 9.03 -10.92
C HIS A 182 5.93 7.86 -10.57
N ILE A 183 4.68 7.94 -11.02
CA ILE A 183 3.80 6.77 -11.06
C ILE A 183 4.27 5.89 -12.21
N THR A 184 4.76 4.69 -11.87
CA THR A 184 5.29 3.75 -12.86
C THR A 184 4.25 2.77 -13.36
N ASN A 185 3.27 2.44 -12.53
CA ASN A 185 2.19 1.54 -12.89
C ASN A 185 0.95 1.85 -12.04
N GLN A 186 -0.22 1.71 -12.65
CA GLN A 186 -1.51 1.73 -11.97
C GLN A 186 -2.35 0.57 -12.52
N ASN A 187 -2.86 -0.26 -11.62
CA ASN A 187 -3.99 -1.12 -11.87
C ASN A 187 -5.19 -0.51 -11.15
N ALA A 188 -6.17 -0.02 -11.92
CA ALA A 188 -7.38 0.63 -11.41
C ALA A 188 -8.60 -0.31 -11.39
N TRP A 189 -8.40 -1.63 -11.52
CA TRP A 189 -9.47 -2.61 -11.52
C TRP A 189 -9.64 -3.24 -10.14
N HIS A 190 -10.88 -3.32 -9.68
CA HIS A 190 -11.26 -3.87 -8.37
C HIS A 190 -12.12 -5.12 -8.54
N ASN A 191 -11.94 -6.11 -7.68
CA ASN A 191 -12.81 -7.28 -7.58
C ASN A 191 -13.89 -7.11 -6.48
N HIS A 192 -14.27 -5.88 -6.18
CA HIS A 192 -15.25 -5.56 -5.15
C HIS A 192 -15.95 -4.26 -5.52
N GLU A 193 -17.12 -4.03 -4.92
CA GLU A 193 -17.85 -2.78 -5.11
C GLU A 193 -16.99 -1.59 -4.67
N VAL A 194 -17.00 -0.53 -5.49
CA VAL A 194 -16.42 0.78 -5.17
C VAL A 194 -17.58 1.77 -5.19
N SER A 195 -18.04 2.17 -3.99
CA SER A 195 -19.17 3.08 -3.84
C SER A 195 -18.96 4.04 -2.68
N GLU A 196 -19.61 5.20 -2.77
CA GLU A 196 -19.54 6.23 -1.73
C GLU A 196 -20.02 5.71 -0.37
N THR A 197 -21.13 4.95 -0.36
CA THR A 197 -21.69 4.35 0.85
C THR A 197 -20.68 3.44 1.54
N LEU A 198 -20.01 2.58 0.78
CA LEU A 198 -18.98 1.68 1.30
C LEU A 198 -17.77 2.47 1.79
N TYR A 199 -17.30 3.43 1.00
CA TYR A 199 -16.17 4.30 1.34
C TYR A 199 -16.39 5.04 2.66
N ARG A 200 -17.54 5.69 2.81
CA ARG A 200 -17.97 6.38 4.03
C ARG A 200 -18.21 5.42 5.19
N SER A 201 -18.28 4.11 4.99
CA SER A 201 -18.41 3.14 6.10
C SER A 201 -17.07 2.82 6.76
N TYR A 202 -15.93 3.12 6.13
CA TYR A 202 -14.61 2.77 6.67
C TYR A 202 -14.24 3.63 7.89
N PRO A 203 -13.73 3.02 8.99
CA PRO A 203 -13.30 3.78 10.16
C PRO A 203 -12.25 4.86 9.86
N GLU A 204 -11.38 4.63 8.88
CA GLU A 204 -10.35 5.58 8.45
C GLU A 204 -10.98 6.86 7.89
N VAL A 205 -12.11 6.73 7.19
CA VAL A 205 -12.87 7.85 6.60
C VAL A 205 -13.75 8.49 7.67
N ARG A 206 -14.60 7.70 8.35
CA ARG A 206 -15.53 8.20 9.38
C ARG A 206 -14.87 8.90 10.57
N ASN A 207 -13.59 8.60 10.81
CA ASN A 207 -12.84 9.17 11.92
C ASN A 207 -11.76 10.16 11.46
N ALA A 208 -11.77 10.57 10.18
CA ALA A 208 -10.91 11.62 9.65
C ALA A 208 -11.36 12.99 10.16
N LEU A 209 -11.16 13.22 11.46
CA LEU A 209 -11.52 14.46 12.15
C LEU A 209 -10.35 15.46 12.07
N GLY A 210 -10.68 16.72 11.80
CA GLY A 210 -9.71 17.81 11.78
C GLY A 210 -9.10 18.10 13.15
N ALA A 211 -7.92 18.73 13.15
CA ALA A 211 -7.17 19.04 14.37
C ALA A 211 -7.98 19.89 15.37
N GLU A 212 -8.77 20.84 14.88
CA GLU A 212 -9.65 21.69 15.69
C GLU A 212 -10.72 20.88 16.41
N VAL A 213 -11.44 20.02 15.68
CA VAL A 213 -12.47 19.14 16.24
C VAL A 213 -11.86 18.21 17.29
N LEU A 214 -10.69 17.65 17.03
CA LEU A 214 -9.96 16.80 17.97
C LEU A 214 -9.57 17.57 19.25
N ALA A 215 -9.18 18.84 19.14
CA ALA A 215 -8.87 19.68 20.29
C ALA A 215 -10.11 19.93 21.15
N THR A 216 -11.25 20.26 20.54
CA THR A 216 -12.51 20.44 21.28
C THR A 216 -13.00 19.15 21.92
N VAL A 217 -12.93 18.02 21.21
CA VAL A 217 -13.25 16.70 21.79
C VAL A 217 -12.38 16.40 23.01
N ASN A 218 -11.10 16.79 22.97
CA ASN A 218 -10.20 16.64 24.10
C ASN A 218 -10.63 17.50 25.31
N ILE A 219 -11.08 18.73 25.07
CA ILE A 219 -11.62 19.63 26.10
C ILE A 219 -12.89 19.02 26.72
N LEU A 220 -13.86 18.61 25.87
CA LEU A 220 -15.11 17.97 26.32
C LEU A 220 -14.84 16.72 27.16
N ARG A 221 -13.85 15.90 26.75
CA ARG A 221 -13.42 14.73 27.51
C ARG A 221 -12.88 15.08 28.89
N LYS A 222 -12.04 16.12 28.99
CA LYS A 222 -11.48 16.60 30.28
C LYS A 222 -12.55 17.19 31.19
N ALA A 223 -13.57 17.82 30.61
CA ALA A 223 -14.77 18.27 31.30
C ALA A 223 -15.77 17.13 31.60
N GLU A 224 -15.36 15.87 31.42
CA GLU A 224 -16.17 14.67 31.67
C GLU A 224 -17.53 14.65 30.95
N ALA A 225 -17.61 15.32 29.78
CA ALA A 225 -18.82 15.35 28.99
C ALA A 225 -19.27 13.92 28.61
N LYS A 226 -20.59 13.70 28.61
CA LYS A 226 -21.15 12.41 28.21
C LYS A 226 -20.73 12.08 26.77
N ARG A 227 -20.30 10.84 26.53
CA ARG A 227 -19.84 10.38 25.21
C ARG A 227 -20.85 10.60 24.09
N LYS A 228 -22.15 10.50 24.39
CA LYS A 228 -23.23 10.81 23.44
C LYS A 228 -23.19 12.28 22.99
N LYS A 229 -22.92 13.21 23.91
CA LYS A 229 -22.75 14.63 23.59
C LYS A 229 -21.49 14.90 22.77
N ILE A 230 -20.41 14.18 23.04
CA ILE A 230 -19.20 14.24 22.22
C ILE A 230 -19.48 13.73 20.80
N LEU A 231 -20.27 12.66 20.66
CA LEU A 231 -20.68 12.17 19.34
C LEU A 231 -21.55 13.20 18.59
N GLU A 232 -22.57 13.76 19.25
CA GLU A 232 -23.43 14.82 18.71
C GLU A 232 -22.58 15.99 18.22
N TYR A 233 -21.64 16.48 19.04
CA TYR A 233 -20.70 17.53 18.65
C TYR A 233 -19.93 17.20 17.37
N ILE A 234 -19.40 15.97 17.24
CA ILE A 234 -18.63 15.60 16.05
C ILE A 234 -19.52 15.59 14.80
N ILE A 235 -20.74 15.07 14.90
CA ILE A 235 -21.70 15.03 13.78
C ILE A 235 -22.13 16.44 13.38
N GLU A 236 -22.33 17.34 14.34
CA GLU A 236 -22.76 18.72 14.08
C GLU A 236 -21.66 19.60 13.48
N ASN A 237 -20.39 19.27 13.75
CA ASN A 237 -19.24 20.10 13.35
C ASN A 237 -18.39 19.48 12.22
N THR A 238 -18.79 18.33 11.67
CA THR A 238 -18.07 17.68 10.57
C THR A 238 -19.01 16.98 9.60
N SER A 239 -18.56 16.76 8.37
CA SER A 239 -19.27 15.91 7.40
C SER A 239 -19.11 14.40 7.67
N GLN A 240 -18.55 14.01 8.83
CA GLN A 240 -18.26 12.63 9.16
C GLN A 240 -19.40 11.99 9.96
N THR A 241 -19.53 10.67 9.82
CA THR A 241 -20.58 9.88 10.50
C THR A 241 -19.96 8.83 11.43
N PRO A 242 -19.18 9.24 12.46
CA PRO A 242 -18.59 8.30 13.41
C PRO A 242 -19.67 7.55 14.19
N LYS A 243 -19.33 6.35 14.66
CA LYS A 243 -20.20 5.55 15.53
C LYS A 243 -19.76 5.72 16.98
N MET A 244 -20.62 5.36 17.92
CA MET A 244 -20.29 5.38 19.36
C MET A 244 -18.98 4.64 19.67
N LYS A 245 -18.74 3.49 19.03
CA LYS A 245 -17.49 2.72 19.16
C LYS A 245 -16.26 3.55 18.80
N ASP A 246 -16.36 4.40 17.77
CA ASP A 246 -15.25 5.26 17.37
C ASP A 246 -14.95 6.33 18.41
N VAL A 247 -15.98 6.92 19.03
CA VAL A 247 -15.81 7.84 20.16
C VAL A 247 -15.12 7.12 21.33
N HIS A 248 -15.55 5.91 21.68
CA HIS A 248 -14.87 5.12 22.70
C HIS A 248 -13.38 4.91 22.39
N ASN A 249 -13.05 4.54 21.14
CA ASN A 249 -11.68 4.33 20.69
C ASN A 249 -10.86 5.63 20.71
N LEU A 250 -11.46 6.74 20.27
CA LEU A 250 -10.85 8.06 20.21
C LEU A 250 -10.46 8.55 21.62
N LEU A 251 -11.40 8.51 22.56
CA LEU A 251 -11.16 8.95 23.94
C LEU A 251 -10.14 8.05 24.65
N SER A 252 -10.19 6.73 24.38
CA SER A 252 -9.20 5.78 24.91
C SER A 252 -7.81 6.03 24.35
N LYS A 253 -7.69 6.40 23.06
CA LYS A 253 -6.43 6.80 22.43
C LYS A 253 -5.89 8.08 23.06
N MET A 254 -6.72 9.12 23.21
CA MET A 254 -6.32 10.38 23.86
C MET A 254 -5.81 10.15 25.29
N LYS A 255 -6.49 9.32 26.08
CA LYS A 255 -6.07 9.01 27.46
C LYS A 255 -4.72 8.27 27.52
N ARG A 256 -4.45 7.36 26.57
CA ARG A 256 -3.16 6.67 26.49
C ARG A 256 -2.03 7.62 26.12
N ASN A 257 -2.26 8.49 25.14
CA ASN A 257 -1.24 9.43 24.68
C ASN A 257 -0.81 10.42 25.78
N GLU A 258 -1.74 10.84 26.63
CA GLU A 258 -1.40 11.68 27.80
C GLU A 258 -0.51 10.93 28.80
N LYS A 259 -0.81 9.67 29.10
CA LYS A 259 0.01 8.85 30.01
C LYS A 259 1.42 8.57 29.48
N THR A 260 1.61 8.57 28.17
CA THR A 260 2.92 8.38 27.54
C THR A 260 3.71 9.70 27.45
N SER A 261 3.04 10.84 27.61
CA SER A 261 3.64 12.18 27.54
C SER A 261 3.88 12.81 28.91
N SER A 262 3.47 12.12 29.99
CA SER A 262 3.71 12.47 31.41
C SER A 262 4.76 11.53 31.97
#